data_AF-A0A662MZX8-F1
#
_entry.id   AF-A0A662MZX8-F1
#
_cell.length_a   1.000
_cell.length_b   1.000
_cell.length_c   1.000
_cell.angle_alpha   90.00
_cell.angle_beta   90.00
_cell.angle_gamma   90.00
#
_symmetry.space_group_name_H-M   'P 1'
#
loop_
_entity.id
_entity.type
_entity.pdbx_description
1 polymer ?
#
loop_
_entity_poly.entity_id
_entity_poly.type
_entity_poly.pdbx_seq_one_letter_code
_entity_poly.pdbx_strand_id
1 'polypeptide(L)'
;MHLRYYAPYYDRETHEKILSYLETIRRIHNIDYEEIPVKHGFPEWYSKKAEMSEVYVYDYHLKPFSILILSNCNKLIQMGLNLRCDTVSSKFKSRSGNIYVAGTVALIENEIVLLALKYEDEIFEFLEALLREGWRLLSVLEKIKSKTVVSPKESEKEIKRALISALSKKFDYVLMNVRQNALSGDKWDPFIAFSPDADIIAVNEEENFIIGIEVKGYRSNRGFTQKANIYEAIGEVMMYLGNPYIKYRGEKIEGSIFDVVWLCYPYKRDFEDFKKVMELTPIGLLSAYEGVVKEPEKNPFVNERAKKVFMENLSTLRSYIRGGRKMHKII
;
A
#
# COMPACT_ATOMS: atom_id res chain seq x y z
N MET A 1 -9.63 -27.85 11.07
CA MET A 1 -8.20 -27.50 10.93
C MET A 1 -7.40 -28.78 10.94
N HIS A 2 -6.41 -28.89 10.07
CA HIS A 2 -5.50 -30.03 10.00
C HIS A 2 -4.13 -29.58 9.49
N LEU A 3 -3.11 -30.40 9.73
CA LEU A 3 -1.76 -30.17 9.20
C LEU A 3 -1.62 -30.81 7.83
N ARG A 4 -0.98 -30.14 6.89
CA ARG A 4 -0.67 -30.67 5.56
C ARG A 4 0.83 -30.61 5.36
N TYR A 5 1.45 -31.76 5.18
CA TYR A 5 2.86 -31.88 4.91
C TYR A 5 3.10 -32.11 3.43
N TYR A 6 3.66 -31.11 2.76
CA TYR A 6 4.04 -31.21 1.35
C TYR A 6 5.38 -31.95 1.24
N ALA A 7 5.30 -33.27 1.19
CA ALA A 7 6.43 -34.18 1.26
C ALA A 7 7.13 -34.38 -0.10
N PRO A 8 8.40 -34.81 -0.11
CA PRO A 8 9.26 -35.06 1.04
C PRO A 8 10.09 -33.83 1.45
N TYR A 9 10.61 -33.82 2.68
CA TYR A 9 11.76 -33.00 3.02
C TYR A 9 13.01 -33.66 2.44
N TYR A 10 14.00 -32.87 2.02
CA TYR A 10 15.12 -33.40 1.22
C TYR A 10 16.05 -34.32 2.02
N ASP A 11 16.21 -34.02 3.31
CA ASP A 11 16.91 -34.87 4.26
C ASP A 11 15.96 -35.94 4.86
N ARG A 12 16.43 -37.20 4.90
CA ARG A 12 15.64 -38.34 5.35
C ARG A 12 15.33 -38.27 6.85
N GLU A 13 16.33 -37.92 7.65
CA GLU A 13 16.19 -37.87 9.10
C GLU A 13 15.19 -36.77 9.48
N THR A 14 15.31 -35.59 8.87
CA THR A 14 14.35 -34.49 9.07
C THR A 14 12.96 -34.86 8.56
N HIS A 15 12.83 -35.56 7.43
CA HIS A 15 11.54 -36.05 6.94
C HIS A 15 10.86 -37.01 7.92
N GLU A 16 11.58 -38.03 8.39
CA GLU A 16 11.07 -39.01 9.35
C GLU A 16 10.73 -38.33 10.69
N LYS A 17 11.53 -37.35 11.11
CA LYS A 17 11.28 -36.56 12.32
C LYS A 17 10.02 -35.72 12.20
N ILE A 18 9.78 -35.04 11.07
CA ILE A 18 8.52 -34.30 10.82
C ILE A 18 7.32 -35.24 10.95
N LEU A 19 7.36 -36.41 10.28
CA LEU A 19 6.27 -37.39 10.35
C LEU A 19 6.02 -37.88 11.79
N SER A 20 7.08 -38.11 12.56
CA SER A 20 6.98 -38.50 13.97
C SER A 20 6.28 -37.43 14.83
N TYR A 21 6.61 -36.15 14.65
CA TYR A 21 5.91 -35.06 15.33
C TYR A 21 4.43 -34.98 14.92
N LEU A 22 4.14 -35.09 13.63
CA LEU A 22 2.77 -35.03 13.11
C LEU A 22 1.89 -36.15 13.68
N GLU A 23 2.38 -37.39 13.70
CA GLU A 23 1.66 -38.52 14.27
C GLU A 23 1.51 -38.38 15.80
N THR A 24 2.52 -37.87 16.49
CA THR A 24 2.43 -37.62 17.94
C THR A 24 1.39 -36.53 18.26
N ILE A 25 1.37 -35.43 17.51
CA ILE A 25 0.40 -34.34 17.65
C ILE A 25 -1.02 -34.86 17.39
N ARG A 26 -1.21 -35.67 16.34
CA ARG A 26 -2.48 -36.33 16.05
C ARG A 26 -2.96 -37.19 17.22
N ARG A 27 -2.09 -38.02 17.79
CA ARG A 27 -2.43 -38.91 18.91
C ARG A 27 -2.77 -38.16 20.20
N ILE A 28 -2.04 -37.07 20.51
CA ILE A 28 -2.21 -36.34 21.77
C ILE A 28 -3.33 -35.31 21.70
N HIS A 29 -3.39 -34.53 20.61
CA HIS A 29 -4.30 -33.37 20.50
C HIS A 29 -5.49 -33.61 19.56
N ASN A 30 -5.56 -34.77 18.91
CA ASN A 30 -6.57 -35.08 17.89
C ASN A 30 -6.60 -34.03 16.77
N ILE A 31 -5.42 -33.54 16.37
CA ILE A 31 -5.22 -32.65 15.22
C ILE A 31 -4.73 -33.53 14.07
N ASP A 32 -5.59 -33.77 13.09
CA ASP A 32 -5.25 -34.61 11.95
C ASP A 32 -4.14 -33.99 11.09
N TYR A 33 -3.47 -34.86 10.34
CA TYR A 33 -2.56 -34.44 9.29
C TYR A 33 -2.72 -35.28 8.03
N GLU A 34 -2.33 -34.69 6.90
CA GLU A 34 -2.17 -35.39 5.63
C GLU A 34 -0.77 -35.16 5.08
N GLU A 35 -0.23 -36.19 4.42
CA GLU A 35 1.04 -36.13 3.71
C GLU A 35 0.74 -36.11 2.22
N ILE A 36 1.15 -35.04 1.53
CA ILE A 36 0.95 -34.88 0.11
C ILE A 36 2.31 -34.89 -0.59
N PRO A 37 2.65 -35.95 -1.33
CA PRO A 37 3.84 -35.99 -2.16
C PRO A 37 3.77 -34.92 -3.27
N VAL A 38 4.66 -33.92 -3.24
CA VAL A 38 4.70 -32.84 -4.25
C VAL A 38 5.81 -32.99 -5.28
N LYS A 39 6.66 -34.00 -5.10
CA LYS A 39 7.83 -34.25 -5.94
C LYS A 39 8.05 -35.76 -6.08
N HIS A 40 8.38 -36.19 -7.30
CA HIS A 40 8.64 -37.59 -7.60
C HIS A 40 10.14 -37.84 -7.79
N GLY A 41 10.63 -39.00 -7.32
CA GLY A 41 11.98 -39.48 -7.63
C GLY A 41 13.12 -38.69 -6.99
N PHE A 42 12.83 -37.90 -5.95
CA PHE A 42 13.86 -37.21 -5.18
C PHE A 42 13.46 -37.11 -3.72
N PRO A 43 14.22 -37.68 -2.76
CA PRO A 43 15.44 -38.50 -2.94
C PRO A 43 15.14 -40.00 -3.12
N GLU A 44 16.14 -40.82 -3.46
CA GLU A 44 16.00 -42.29 -3.72
C GLU A 44 15.27 -43.06 -2.62
N TRP A 45 15.33 -42.56 -1.37
CA TRP A 45 14.67 -43.17 -0.22
C TRP A 45 13.15 -42.89 -0.16
N TYR A 46 12.63 -41.95 -0.95
CA TYR A 46 11.22 -41.58 -0.94
C TYR A 46 10.48 -42.17 -2.15
N SER A 47 9.71 -43.23 -1.90
CA SER A 47 9.09 -44.07 -2.93
C SER A 47 7.69 -43.62 -3.39
N LYS A 48 7.09 -42.62 -2.73
CA LYS A 48 5.73 -42.17 -3.08
C LYS A 48 5.72 -41.40 -4.40
N LYS A 49 4.66 -41.61 -5.19
CA LYS A 49 4.41 -40.86 -6.43
C LYS A 49 3.90 -39.47 -6.10
N ALA A 50 4.35 -38.47 -6.85
CA ALA A 50 3.84 -37.11 -6.70
C ALA A 50 2.32 -37.08 -6.98
N GLU A 51 1.56 -36.56 -6.03
CA GLU A 51 0.12 -36.33 -6.16
C GLU A 51 -0.18 -34.95 -6.75
N MET A 52 0.69 -33.97 -6.52
CA MET A 52 0.60 -32.63 -7.09
C MET A 52 1.98 -32.05 -7.38
N SER A 53 2.05 -31.01 -8.21
CA SER A 53 3.33 -30.34 -8.51
C SER A 53 3.62 -29.20 -7.53
N GLU A 54 4.90 -28.92 -7.26
CA GLU A 54 5.30 -27.76 -6.45
C GLU A 54 4.74 -26.43 -6.99
N VAL A 55 4.65 -26.31 -8.32
CA VAL A 55 4.07 -25.15 -9.01
C VAL A 55 2.58 -25.01 -8.67
N TYR A 56 1.83 -26.11 -8.73
CA TYR A 56 0.41 -26.11 -8.39
C TYR A 56 0.19 -25.69 -6.92
N VAL A 57 0.95 -26.27 -5.99
CA VAL A 57 0.85 -25.90 -4.58
C VAL A 57 1.18 -24.42 -4.37
N TYR A 58 2.25 -23.92 -5.01
CA TYR A 58 2.60 -22.52 -4.90
C TYR A 58 1.49 -21.58 -5.41
N ASP A 59 0.98 -21.80 -6.63
CA ASP A 59 0.04 -20.87 -7.26
C ASP A 59 -1.39 -20.98 -6.70
N TYR A 60 -1.81 -22.16 -6.25
CA TYR A 60 -3.18 -22.41 -5.80
C TYR A 60 -3.35 -22.54 -4.29
N HIS A 61 -2.34 -23.06 -3.57
CA HIS A 61 -2.44 -23.21 -2.11
C HIS A 61 -1.72 -22.08 -1.38
N LEU A 62 -0.51 -21.67 -1.78
CA LEU A 62 0.28 -20.73 -0.97
C LEU A 62 0.03 -19.27 -1.36
N LYS A 63 0.25 -18.93 -2.63
CA LYS A 63 0.21 -17.56 -3.17
C LYS A 63 -1.14 -16.85 -2.92
N PRO A 64 -2.32 -17.50 -3.08
CA PRO A 64 -3.60 -16.83 -2.84
C PRO A 64 -3.81 -16.40 -1.37
N PHE A 65 -3.14 -17.08 -0.43
CA PHE A 65 -3.24 -16.85 1.01
C PHE A 65 -1.97 -16.25 1.62
N SER A 66 -1.03 -15.76 0.80
CA SER A 66 0.25 -15.18 1.25
C SER A 66 0.09 -14.13 2.37
N ILE A 67 -0.94 -13.29 2.30
CA ILE A 67 -1.26 -12.27 3.32
C ILE A 67 -1.63 -12.92 4.66
N LEU A 68 -2.51 -13.93 4.60
CA LEU A 68 -3.00 -14.62 5.79
C LEU A 68 -1.87 -15.39 6.48
N ILE A 69 -1.06 -16.10 5.68
CA ILE A 69 0.13 -16.83 6.14
C ILE A 69 1.08 -15.89 6.88
N LEU A 70 1.36 -14.71 6.30
CA LEU A 70 2.24 -13.71 6.90
C LEU A 70 1.66 -13.11 8.19
N SER A 71 0.36 -12.79 8.21
CA SER A 71 -0.34 -12.29 9.40
C SER A 71 -0.25 -13.28 10.57
N ASN A 72 -0.56 -14.54 10.29
CA ASN A 72 -0.55 -15.61 11.29
C ASN A 72 0.87 -15.93 11.79
N CYS A 73 1.87 -15.90 10.91
CA CYS A 73 3.27 -16.05 11.33
C CYS A 73 3.69 -14.93 12.32
N ASN A 74 3.31 -13.67 12.05
CA ASN A 74 3.59 -12.56 12.97
C ASN A 74 2.93 -12.75 14.35
N LYS A 75 1.69 -13.24 14.40
CA LYS A 75 1.00 -13.50 15.68
C LYS A 75 1.73 -14.53 16.52
N LEU A 76 2.22 -15.60 15.89
CA LEU A 76 3.00 -16.61 16.57
C LEU A 76 4.34 -16.06 17.08
N ILE A 77 5.00 -15.17 16.33
CA ILE A 77 6.20 -14.47 16.81
C ILE A 77 5.89 -13.57 18.02
N GLN A 78 4.76 -12.87 18.01
CA GLN A 78 4.32 -12.06 19.16
C GLN A 78 4.03 -12.91 20.41
N MET A 79 3.72 -14.19 20.23
CA MET A 79 3.59 -15.17 21.31
C MET A 79 4.92 -15.77 21.78
N GLY A 80 6.03 -15.38 21.14
CA GLY A 80 7.38 -15.78 21.53
C GLY A 80 8.00 -16.90 20.70
N LEU A 81 7.35 -17.35 19.61
CA LEU A 81 7.95 -18.36 18.73
C LEU A 81 9.02 -17.73 17.83
N ASN A 82 10.12 -18.45 17.62
CA ASN A 82 11.20 -18.02 16.73
C ASN A 82 10.95 -18.44 15.27
N LEU A 83 10.12 -17.69 14.55
CA LEU A 83 9.76 -17.97 13.14
C LEU A 83 10.28 -16.87 12.19
N ARG A 84 10.57 -17.19 10.93
CA ARG A 84 10.89 -16.17 9.90
C ARG A 84 9.64 -15.73 9.15
N CYS A 85 9.35 -14.45 9.28
CA CYS A 85 8.15 -13.81 8.73
C CYS A 85 8.38 -13.30 7.31
N ASP A 86 8.57 -14.23 6.37
CA ASP A 86 8.78 -13.92 4.95
C ASP A 86 7.50 -14.05 4.12
N THR A 87 7.40 -13.26 3.05
CA THR A 87 6.32 -13.44 2.06
C THR A 87 6.43 -14.79 1.36
N VAL A 88 5.31 -15.34 0.89
CA VAL A 88 5.31 -16.62 0.14
C VAL A 88 6.26 -16.58 -1.05
N SER A 89 6.34 -15.47 -1.79
CA SER A 89 7.29 -15.35 -2.90
C SER A 89 8.74 -15.38 -2.44
N SER A 90 9.08 -14.75 -1.32
CA SER A 90 10.45 -14.74 -0.80
C SER A 90 10.85 -16.11 -0.27
N LYS A 91 9.93 -16.79 0.43
CA LYS A 91 10.17 -18.09 1.08
C LYS A 91 10.20 -19.25 0.08
N PHE A 92 9.30 -19.25 -0.91
CA PHE A 92 9.06 -20.41 -1.79
C PHE A 92 9.50 -20.23 -3.24
N LYS A 93 9.95 -19.04 -3.66
CA LYS A 93 10.39 -18.79 -5.05
C LYS A 93 11.78 -18.14 -5.11
N SER A 94 12.69 -18.68 -5.93
CA SER A 94 14.01 -18.07 -6.15
C SER A 94 13.94 -16.82 -7.04
N ARG A 95 15.04 -16.06 -7.06
CA ARG A 95 15.22 -14.93 -8.00
C ARG A 95 15.12 -15.34 -9.48
N SER A 96 15.56 -16.56 -9.82
CA SER A 96 15.45 -17.14 -11.16
C SER A 96 14.05 -17.68 -11.49
N GLY A 97 13.12 -17.67 -10.52
CA GLY A 97 11.74 -18.07 -10.71
C GLY A 97 11.42 -19.53 -10.34
N ASN A 98 12.40 -20.30 -9.87
CA ASN A 98 12.20 -21.68 -9.44
C ASN A 98 11.38 -21.73 -8.15
N ILE A 99 10.46 -22.69 -8.07
CA ILE A 99 9.54 -22.89 -6.94
C ILE A 99 10.03 -24.08 -6.10
N TYR A 100 10.03 -23.92 -4.78
CA TYR A 100 10.50 -24.92 -3.82
C TYR A 100 9.54 -25.00 -2.64
N VAL A 101 8.70 -26.04 -2.65
CA VAL A 101 7.61 -26.31 -1.71
C VAL A 101 7.78 -27.65 -0.99
N ALA A 102 8.50 -28.60 -1.57
CA ALA A 102 8.87 -29.85 -0.90
C ALA A 102 9.49 -29.58 0.48
N GLY A 103 9.00 -30.30 1.50
CA GLY A 103 9.39 -30.16 2.89
C GLY A 103 8.51 -29.20 3.72
N THR A 104 7.52 -28.54 3.11
CA THR A 104 6.69 -27.53 3.79
C THR A 104 5.65 -28.17 4.70
N VAL A 105 5.52 -27.67 5.94
CA VAL A 105 4.39 -27.96 6.82
C VAL A 105 3.43 -26.78 6.81
N ALA A 106 2.17 -27.04 6.50
CA ALA A 106 1.12 -26.03 6.44
C ALA A 106 -0.04 -26.37 7.39
N LEU A 107 -0.73 -25.34 7.87
CA LEU A 107 -1.98 -25.47 8.61
C LEU A 107 -3.15 -25.09 7.70
N ILE A 108 -4.13 -25.97 7.57
CA ILE A 108 -5.26 -25.85 6.65
C ILE A 108 -6.58 -25.79 7.41
N GLU A 109 -7.51 -24.93 6.99
CA GLU A 109 -8.91 -24.96 7.41
C GLU A 109 -9.80 -24.64 6.21
N ASN A 110 -10.74 -25.54 5.86
CA ASN A 110 -11.67 -25.36 4.74
C ASN A 110 -10.96 -24.97 3.42
N GLU A 111 -9.90 -25.69 3.04
CA GLU A 111 -9.03 -25.41 1.89
C GLU A 111 -8.26 -24.07 1.92
N ILE A 112 -8.31 -23.34 3.03
CA ILE A 112 -7.52 -22.12 3.24
C ILE A 112 -6.22 -22.47 3.95
N VAL A 113 -5.09 -22.06 3.37
CA VAL A 113 -3.78 -22.15 4.04
C VAL A 113 -3.62 -21.01 5.03
N LEU A 114 -3.64 -21.33 6.31
CA LEU A 114 -3.53 -20.36 7.40
C LEU A 114 -2.08 -20.05 7.77
N LEU A 115 -1.19 -21.03 7.65
CA LEU A 115 0.23 -20.93 7.93
C LEU A 115 1.00 -21.89 6.99
N ALA A 116 2.21 -21.52 6.59
CA ALA A 116 3.11 -22.39 5.83
C ALA A 116 4.56 -22.14 6.25
N LEU A 117 5.23 -23.19 6.71
CA LEU A 117 6.58 -23.17 7.27
C LEU A 117 7.49 -24.05 6.41
N LYS A 118 8.66 -23.54 6.07
CA LYS A 118 9.55 -24.17 5.10
C LYS A 118 10.90 -24.58 5.68
N TYR A 119 11.47 -23.69 6.50
CA TYR A 119 12.80 -23.91 7.04
C TYR A 119 12.71 -24.82 8.26
N GLU A 120 13.70 -25.69 8.42
CA GLU A 120 13.75 -26.72 9.46
C GLU A 120 13.53 -26.17 10.87
N ASP A 121 14.25 -25.09 11.17
CA ASP A 121 14.20 -24.33 12.41
C ASP A 121 12.78 -23.82 12.70
N GLU A 122 12.10 -23.27 11.70
CA GLU A 122 10.70 -22.80 11.86
C GLU A 122 9.72 -23.96 12.05
N ILE A 123 9.90 -25.04 11.29
CA ILE A 123 9.00 -26.19 11.32
C ILE A 123 9.04 -26.82 12.70
N PHE A 124 10.22 -27.10 13.25
CA PHE A 124 10.34 -27.74 14.55
C PHE A 124 9.95 -26.81 15.70
N GLU A 125 10.30 -25.52 15.65
CA GLU A 125 9.83 -24.54 16.64
C GLU A 125 8.29 -24.54 16.74
N PHE A 126 7.61 -24.55 15.59
CA PHE A 126 6.15 -24.60 15.55
C PHE A 126 5.60 -25.95 16.00
N LEU A 127 6.15 -27.08 15.53
CA LEU A 127 5.67 -28.41 15.90
C LEU A 127 5.86 -28.70 17.39
N GLU A 128 6.96 -28.25 17.99
CA GLU A 128 7.20 -28.34 19.44
C GLU A 128 6.22 -27.49 20.24
N ALA A 129 5.99 -26.24 19.82
CA ALA A 129 4.98 -25.39 20.43
C ALA A 129 3.57 -26.00 20.30
N LEU A 130 3.23 -26.55 19.13
CA LEU A 130 1.94 -27.19 18.88
C LEU A 130 1.77 -28.47 19.71
N LEU A 131 2.83 -29.25 19.89
CA LEU A 131 2.82 -30.42 20.75
C LEU A 131 2.62 -30.04 22.23
N ARG A 132 3.14 -28.90 22.67
CA ARG A 132 2.96 -28.40 24.05
C ARG A 132 1.57 -27.81 24.29
N GLU A 133 1.04 -27.05 23.34
CA GLU A 133 -0.12 -26.17 23.55
C GLU A 133 -1.39 -26.61 22.81
N GLY A 134 -1.27 -27.49 21.82
CA GLY A 134 -2.39 -28.04 21.05
C GLY A 134 -3.29 -26.96 20.44
N TRP A 135 -4.61 -27.16 20.59
CA TRP A 135 -5.64 -26.24 20.07
C TRP A 135 -5.52 -24.80 20.58
N ARG A 136 -4.92 -24.58 21.76
CA ARG A 136 -4.72 -23.23 22.29
C ARG A 136 -3.82 -22.40 21.38
N LEU A 137 -2.74 -22.99 20.87
CA LEU A 137 -1.85 -22.32 19.92
C LEU A 137 -2.57 -21.99 18.61
N LEU A 138 -3.42 -22.90 18.11
CA LEU A 138 -4.13 -22.68 16.84
C LEU A 138 -5.27 -21.67 16.95
N SER A 139 -5.86 -21.52 18.13
CA SER A 139 -7.02 -20.64 18.37
C SER A 139 -6.73 -19.15 18.14
N VAL A 140 -5.46 -18.75 18.19
CA VAL A 140 -5.02 -17.35 18.00
C VAL A 140 -4.91 -16.95 16.52
N LEU A 141 -4.96 -17.92 15.62
CA LEU A 141 -4.76 -17.72 14.19
C LEU A 141 -6.01 -17.15 13.52
N GLU A 142 -5.80 -16.23 12.60
CA GLU A 142 -6.84 -15.72 11.71
C GLU A 142 -7.27 -16.82 10.74
N LYS A 143 -8.58 -17.05 10.67
CA LYS A 143 -9.21 -18.11 9.86
C LYS A 143 -9.69 -17.63 8.50
N ILE A 144 -9.81 -16.32 8.32
CA ILE A 144 -10.29 -15.69 7.10
C ILE A 144 -9.22 -14.71 6.66
N LYS A 145 -8.94 -14.68 5.36
CA LYS A 145 -8.11 -13.66 4.72
C LYS A 145 -8.53 -12.30 5.25
N SER A 146 -7.68 -11.62 6.01
CA SER A 146 -7.98 -10.25 6.41
C SER A 146 -8.21 -9.48 5.11
N LYS A 147 -9.44 -9.03 4.91
CA LYS A 147 -9.72 -7.99 3.93
C LYS A 147 -9.15 -6.73 4.57
N THR A 148 -7.85 -6.52 4.48
CA THR A 148 -7.26 -5.17 4.59
C THR A 148 -7.60 -4.42 3.31
N VAL A 149 -8.90 -4.18 3.16
CA VAL A 149 -9.45 -3.08 2.40
C VAL A 149 -9.12 -1.89 3.30
N VAL A 150 -8.11 -1.10 2.93
CA VAL A 150 -8.05 0.30 3.36
C VAL A 150 -9.48 0.80 3.29
N SER A 151 -10.06 1.25 4.41
CA SER A 151 -11.45 1.72 4.42
C SER A 151 -11.61 2.62 3.19
N PRO A 152 -12.60 2.44 2.29
CA PRO A 152 -12.64 3.19 1.04
C PRO A 152 -12.42 4.69 1.26
N LYS A 153 -12.94 5.20 2.40
CA LYS A 153 -12.76 6.56 2.91
C LYS A 153 -11.30 6.99 3.06
N GLU A 154 -10.40 6.11 3.48
CA GLU A 154 -8.99 6.43 3.72
C GLU A 154 -8.11 6.30 2.46
N SER A 155 -8.71 5.92 1.32
CA SER A 155 -8.01 5.94 0.04
C SER A 155 -7.81 7.38 -0.44
N GLU A 156 -6.68 7.63 -1.11
CA GLU A 156 -6.32 8.94 -1.67
C GLU A 156 -7.44 9.52 -2.55
N LYS A 157 -8.08 8.65 -3.34
CA LYS A 157 -9.20 8.99 -4.22
C LYS A 157 -10.43 9.51 -3.46
N GLU A 158 -10.83 8.84 -2.38
CA GLU A 158 -12.00 9.27 -1.60
C GLU A 158 -11.69 10.51 -0.77
N ILE A 159 -10.47 10.65 -0.27
CA ILE A 159 -10.03 11.89 0.41
C ILE A 159 -10.09 13.08 -0.55
N LYS A 160 -9.56 12.93 -1.78
CA LYS A 160 -9.65 13.96 -2.82
C LYS A 160 -11.10 14.37 -3.08
N ARG A 161 -12.01 13.40 -3.21
CA ARG A 161 -13.46 13.65 -3.41
C ARG A 161 -14.08 14.42 -2.23
N ALA A 162 -13.76 14.04 -1.00
CA ALA A 162 -14.27 14.72 0.19
C ALA A 162 -13.78 16.17 0.25
N LEU A 163 -12.49 16.40 -0.01
CA LEU A 163 -11.90 17.75 -0.06
C LEU A 163 -12.53 18.61 -1.16
N ILE A 164 -12.73 18.06 -2.37
CA ILE A 164 -13.40 18.79 -3.46
C ILE A 164 -14.80 19.23 -3.05
N SER A 165 -15.57 18.33 -2.41
CA SER A 165 -16.91 18.67 -1.92
C SER A 165 -16.89 19.80 -0.88
N ALA A 166 -15.92 19.78 0.04
CA ALA A 166 -15.76 20.83 1.05
C ALA A 166 -15.32 22.16 0.44
N LEU A 167 -14.31 22.15 -0.42
CA LEU A 167 -13.74 23.33 -1.08
C LEU A 167 -14.74 23.99 -2.04
N SER A 168 -15.57 23.20 -2.72
CA SER A 168 -16.57 23.71 -3.68
C SER A 168 -17.57 24.70 -3.08
N LYS A 169 -17.71 24.73 -1.75
CA LYS A 169 -18.57 25.69 -1.03
C LYS A 169 -17.97 27.10 -0.97
N LYS A 170 -16.64 27.23 -1.05
CA LYS A 170 -15.91 28.49 -0.87
C LYS A 170 -15.15 28.93 -2.12
N PHE A 171 -14.70 27.98 -2.94
CA PHE A 171 -13.89 28.25 -4.12
C PHE A 171 -14.75 28.25 -5.39
N ASP A 172 -14.32 29.05 -6.37
CA ASP A 172 -14.99 29.19 -7.66
C ASP A 172 -14.76 27.97 -8.54
N TYR A 173 -13.53 27.44 -8.52
CA TYR A 173 -13.16 26.21 -9.22
C TYR A 173 -12.30 25.33 -8.32
N VAL A 174 -12.54 24.02 -8.41
CA VAL A 174 -11.71 23.01 -7.78
C VAL A 174 -11.32 21.98 -8.84
N LEU A 175 -10.02 21.86 -9.09
CA LEU A 175 -9.42 20.97 -10.06
C LEU A 175 -8.83 19.75 -9.35
N MET A 176 -8.77 18.62 -10.03
CA MET A 176 -8.23 17.37 -9.49
C MET A 176 -7.27 16.69 -10.46
N ASN A 177 -6.11 16.24 -9.95
CA ASN A 177 -5.06 15.52 -10.69
C ASN A 177 -4.61 16.27 -11.96
N VAL A 178 -4.25 17.54 -11.80
CA VAL A 178 -3.85 18.45 -12.88
C VAL A 178 -2.41 18.16 -13.30
N ARG A 179 -2.22 17.71 -14.54
CA ARG A 179 -0.90 17.40 -15.09
C ARG A 179 -0.36 18.54 -15.93
N GLN A 180 -1.10 18.84 -16.99
CA GLN A 180 -0.80 19.88 -17.94
C GLN A 180 -2.09 20.30 -18.65
N ASN A 181 -2.12 21.52 -19.18
CA ASN A 181 -3.22 21.96 -20.01
C ASN A 181 -3.23 21.28 -21.39
N ALA A 182 -4.40 21.23 -22.01
CA ALA A 182 -4.50 20.76 -23.39
C ALA A 182 -3.80 21.76 -24.30
N LEU A 183 -2.88 21.28 -25.14
CA LEU A 183 -2.26 22.11 -26.17
C LEU A 183 -3.32 22.44 -27.22
N SER A 184 -3.78 23.69 -27.26
CA SER A 184 -4.23 24.29 -28.51
C SER A 184 -3.03 24.28 -29.46
N GLY A 185 -3.20 23.92 -30.73
CA GLY A 185 -2.09 23.98 -31.70
C GLY A 185 -1.60 25.41 -32.04
N ASP A 186 -2.01 26.45 -31.31
CA ASP A 186 -1.65 27.84 -31.58
C ASP A 186 -0.47 28.27 -30.71
N LYS A 187 0.48 28.97 -31.33
CA LYS A 187 1.74 29.45 -30.73
C LYS A 187 1.52 30.43 -29.57
N TRP A 188 0.30 30.95 -29.44
CA TRP A 188 -0.09 31.91 -28.42
C TRP A 188 -0.63 31.27 -27.15
N ASP A 189 -0.92 29.98 -27.14
CA ASP A 189 -1.43 29.30 -25.95
C ASP A 189 -0.30 29.05 -24.94
N PRO A 190 -0.58 29.20 -23.63
CA PRO A 190 0.40 28.84 -22.63
C PRO A 190 0.58 27.32 -22.61
N PHE A 191 1.80 26.88 -22.41
CA PHE A 191 2.07 25.55 -21.89
C PHE A 191 2.20 25.64 -20.38
N ILE A 192 1.29 24.99 -19.66
CA ILE A 192 1.25 24.92 -18.20
C ILE A 192 1.40 23.46 -17.82
N ALA A 193 2.48 23.11 -17.13
CA ALA A 193 2.75 21.75 -16.68
C ALA A 193 3.17 21.71 -15.21
N PHE A 194 2.58 20.79 -14.47
CA PHE A 194 2.84 20.53 -13.06
C PHE A 194 3.78 19.32 -12.95
N SER A 195 4.86 19.46 -12.18
CA SER A 195 5.76 18.36 -11.87
C SER A 195 6.18 18.45 -10.40
N PRO A 196 5.64 17.58 -9.51
CA PRO A 196 4.69 16.50 -9.77
C PRO A 196 3.30 17.01 -10.20
N ASP A 197 2.44 16.10 -10.69
CA ASP A 197 1.03 16.38 -10.95
C ASP A 197 0.37 17.04 -9.72
N ALA A 198 -0.46 18.07 -9.91
CA ALA A 198 -1.16 18.71 -8.82
C ALA A 198 -2.46 17.97 -8.46
N ASP A 199 -2.50 17.38 -7.28
CA ASP A 199 -3.60 16.59 -6.74
C ASP A 199 -4.90 17.38 -6.65
N ILE A 200 -4.87 18.54 -5.98
CA ILE A 200 -5.98 19.48 -5.92
C ILE A 200 -5.46 20.90 -6.09
N ILE A 201 -6.15 21.66 -6.95
CA ILE A 201 -6.00 23.11 -7.05
C ILE A 201 -7.37 23.74 -6.77
N ALA A 202 -7.46 24.67 -5.81
CA ALA A 202 -8.69 25.42 -5.59
C ALA A 202 -8.46 26.91 -5.85
N VAL A 203 -9.35 27.50 -6.65
CA VAL A 203 -9.22 28.85 -7.19
C VAL A 203 -10.39 29.70 -6.72
N ASN A 204 -10.09 30.85 -6.13
CA ASN A 204 -11.04 31.93 -5.87
C ASN A 204 -10.66 33.10 -6.80
N GLU A 205 -11.50 33.37 -7.81
CA GLU A 205 -11.22 34.43 -8.77
C GLU A 205 -11.38 35.81 -8.14
N GLU A 206 -12.39 35.98 -7.28
CA GLU A 206 -12.73 37.27 -6.67
C GLU A 206 -11.62 37.76 -5.75
N GLU A 207 -11.04 36.85 -4.97
CA GLU A 207 -9.93 37.15 -4.07
C GLU A 207 -8.56 37.06 -4.76
N ASN A 208 -8.51 36.65 -6.04
CA ASN A 208 -7.30 36.24 -6.73
C ASN A 208 -6.44 35.34 -5.83
N PHE A 209 -7.00 34.21 -5.37
CA PHE A 209 -6.37 33.33 -4.39
C PHE A 209 -6.41 31.88 -4.86
N ILE A 210 -5.25 31.21 -4.85
CA ILE A 210 -5.07 29.84 -5.34
C ILE A 210 -4.38 29.00 -4.28
N ILE A 211 -5.00 27.88 -3.92
CA ILE A 211 -4.40 26.89 -3.02
C ILE A 211 -3.98 25.64 -3.80
N GLY A 212 -2.83 25.09 -3.43
CA GLY A 212 -2.39 23.76 -3.85
C GLY A 212 -2.47 22.78 -2.68
N ILE A 213 -3.02 21.58 -2.89
CA ILE A 213 -3.07 20.54 -1.86
C ILE A 213 -2.53 19.24 -2.43
N GLU A 214 -1.44 18.76 -1.84
CA GLU A 214 -0.92 17.41 -2.05
C GLU A 214 -1.66 16.45 -1.11
N VAL A 215 -2.23 15.35 -1.63
CA VAL A 215 -3.10 14.47 -0.86
C VAL A 215 -2.50 13.08 -0.77
N LYS A 216 -2.26 12.63 0.46
CA LYS A 216 -1.84 11.25 0.74
C LYS A 216 -2.96 10.48 1.39
N GLY A 217 -3.22 9.28 0.86
CA GLY A 217 -4.09 8.29 1.47
C GLY A 217 -3.32 7.03 1.81
N TYR A 218 -3.99 6.09 2.46
CA TYR A 218 -3.43 4.76 2.67
C TYR A 218 -3.49 3.94 1.38
N ARG A 219 -2.44 3.16 1.14
CA ARG A 219 -2.36 2.19 0.05
C ARG A 219 -2.35 0.80 0.66
N SER A 220 -3.06 -0.13 0.03
CA SER A 220 -2.91 -1.54 0.37
C SER A 220 -1.63 -2.03 -0.31
N ASN A 221 -0.63 -2.39 0.48
CA ASN A 221 0.60 -3.01 -0.02
C ASN A 221 0.82 -4.31 0.75
N ARG A 222 0.86 -5.44 0.03
CA ARG A 222 1.08 -6.78 0.61
C ARG A 222 0.17 -7.12 1.81
N GLY A 223 -1.06 -6.61 1.83
CA GLY A 223 -2.03 -6.87 2.91
C GLY A 223 -1.88 -5.99 4.15
N PHE A 224 -1.02 -4.98 4.11
CA PHE A 224 -0.95 -3.93 5.13
C PHE A 224 -1.49 -2.62 4.58
N THR A 225 -2.14 -1.87 5.47
CA THR A 225 -2.45 -0.45 5.25
C THR A 225 -1.13 0.28 5.39
N GLN A 226 -0.51 0.63 4.27
CA GLN A 226 0.73 1.39 4.28
C GLN A 226 0.39 2.87 4.09
N LYS A 227 0.87 3.68 5.03
CA LYS A 227 0.95 5.14 4.87
C LYS A 227 1.81 5.48 3.66
N ALA A 228 1.44 6.52 2.92
CA ALA A 228 2.30 7.03 1.86
C ALA A 228 3.71 7.31 2.44
N ASN A 229 4.75 7.08 1.63
CA ASN A 229 6.11 7.32 2.09
C ASN A 229 6.25 8.79 2.47
N ILE A 230 6.66 9.05 3.72
CA ILE A 230 6.76 10.41 4.26
C ILE A 230 7.76 11.25 3.46
N TYR A 231 8.90 10.68 3.07
CA TYR A 231 9.92 11.40 2.30
C TYR A 231 9.44 11.76 0.90
N GLU A 232 8.68 10.87 0.27
CA GLU A 232 8.03 11.12 -1.03
C GLU A 232 7.00 12.24 -0.89
N ALA A 233 6.12 12.15 0.11
CA ALA A 233 5.09 13.15 0.37
C ALA A 233 5.68 14.54 0.65
N ILE A 234 6.74 14.63 1.47
CA ILE A 234 7.47 15.88 1.74
C ILE A 234 8.10 16.41 0.45
N GLY A 235 8.78 15.55 -0.32
CA GLY A 235 9.40 15.94 -1.58
C GLY A 235 8.40 16.53 -2.57
N GLU A 236 7.27 15.84 -2.78
CA GLU A 236 6.22 16.27 -3.71
C GLU A 236 5.57 17.59 -3.27
N VAL A 237 5.18 17.72 -1.99
CA VAL A 237 4.57 18.98 -1.52
C VAL A 237 5.55 20.15 -1.52
N MET A 238 6.85 19.91 -1.32
CA MET A 238 7.86 20.96 -1.46
C MET A 238 7.99 21.43 -2.91
N MET A 239 7.84 20.55 -3.90
CA MET A 239 7.82 20.94 -5.32
C MET A 239 6.62 21.81 -5.67
N TYR A 240 5.49 21.71 -4.95
CA TYR A 240 4.35 22.61 -5.17
C TYR A 240 4.72 24.06 -4.94
N LEU A 241 5.64 24.35 -4.01
CA LEU A 241 6.08 25.72 -3.74
C LEU A 241 6.65 26.41 -4.98
N GLY A 242 7.15 25.67 -5.98
CA GLY A 242 7.66 26.19 -7.25
C GLY A 242 6.78 25.89 -8.48
N ASN A 243 5.63 25.23 -8.30
CA ASN A 243 4.77 24.81 -9.42
C ASN A 243 3.80 25.92 -9.88
N PRO A 244 3.48 25.99 -11.19
CA PRO A 244 3.87 25.09 -12.29
C PRO A 244 5.00 25.66 -13.16
N TYR A 245 5.51 24.83 -14.07
CA TYR A 245 6.26 25.31 -15.23
C TYR A 245 5.31 25.97 -16.23
N ILE A 246 5.56 27.23 -16.57
CA ILE A 246 4.77 27.97 -17.56
C ILE A 246 5.68 28.48 -18.69
N LYS A 247 5.26 28.23 -19.94
CA LYS A 247 5.80 28.87 -21.13
C LYS A 247 4.67 29.61 -21.84
N TYR A 248 4.79 30.92 -22.02
CA TYR A 248 3.75 31.75 -22.64
C TYR A 248 4.37 32.83 -23.52
N ARG A 249 3.94 32.92 -24.79
CA ARG A 249 4.43 33.94 -25.75
C ARG A 249 5.95 34.01 -25.90
N GLY A 250 6.63 32.86 -25.83
CA GLY A 250 8.09 32.77 -25.93
C GLY A 250 8.85 33.04 -24.62
N GLU A 251 8.16 33.46 -23.56
CA GLU A 251 8.72 33.64 -22.21
C GLU A 251 8.59 32.34 -21.41
N LYS A 252 9.65 31.98 -20.65
CA LYS A 252 9.57 30.99 -19.58
C LYS A 252 9.32 31.75 -18.28
N ILE A 253 8.22 31.44 -17.60
CA ILE A 253 7.83 32.09 -16.35
C ILE A 253 8.12 31.11 -15.21
N GLU A 254 9.02 31.49 -14.31
CA GLU A 254 9.43 30.68 -13.15
C GLU A 254 8.75 31.15 -11.87
N GLY A 255 8.57 30.25 -10.91
CA GLY A 255 7.86 30.51 -9.65
C GLY A 255 6.48 29.87 -9.62
N SER A 256 5.73 30.11 -8.56
CA SER A 256 4.49 29.39 -8.28
C SER A 256 3.22 30.22 -8.47
N ILE A 257 2.14 29.53 -8.78
CA ILE A 257 0.78 30.10 -8.79
C ILE A 257 0.10 30.01 -7.42
N PHE A 258 0.60 29.17 -6.51
CA PHE A 258 -0.09 28.83 -5.25
C PHE A 258 0.26 29.83 -4.15
N ASP A 259 -0.74 30.56 -3.66
CA ASP A 259 -0.59 31.48 -2.53
C ASP A 259 -0.25 30.73 -1.24
N VAL A 260 -0.87 29.56 -1.06
CA VAL A 260 -0.61 28.65 0.05
C VAL A 260 -0.61 27.21 -0.43
N VAL A 261 0.21 26.38 0.21
CA VAL A 261 0.36 24.96 -0.12
C VAL A 261 0.05 24.13 1.12
N TRP A 262 -0.68 23.04 0.93
CA TRP A 262 -1.08 22.11 1.98
C TRP A 262 -0.61 20.69 1.67
N LEU A 263 -0.21 19.97 2.72
CA LEU A 263 -0.10 18.53 2.71
C LEU A 263 -1.27 17.94 3.51
N CYS A 264 -2.04 17.07 2.85
CA CYS A 264 -3.20 16.42 3.45
C CYS A 264 -2.95 14.93 3.70
N TYR A 265 -3.28 14.47 4.90
CA TYR A 265 -3.37 13.05 5.28
C TYR A 265 -4.73 12.73 5.88
N PRO A 266 -5.10 11.44 6.05
CA PRO A 266 -6.37 11.08 6.66
C PRO A 266 -6.51 11.64 8.08
N TYR A 267 -5.53 11.44 8.96
CA TYR A 267 -5.60 11.74 10.40
C TYR A 267 -4.43 12.60 10.89
N LYS A 268 -4.58 13.25 12.05
CA LYS A 268 -3.52 14.08 12.68
C LYS A 268 -2.31 13.25 13.08
N ARG A 269 -2.53 12.01 13.55
CA ARG A 269 -1.45 11.07 13.91
C ARG A 269 -0.51 10.79 12.73
N ASP A 270 -0.98 10.96 11.50
CA ASP A 270 -0.16 10.75 10.31
C ASP A 270 0.93 11.83 10.14
N PHE A 271 0.97 12.88 10.96
CA PHE A 271 2.02 13.90 10.88
C PHE A 271 3.10 13.76 11.95
N GLU A 272 2.91 12.92 12.97
CA GLU A 272 3.75 12.91 14.19
C GLU A 272 5.25 12.74 13.88
N ASP A 273 5.60 11.87 12.93
CA ASP A 273 6.99 11.55 12.58
C ASP A 273 7.76 12.73 11.94
N PHE A 274 7.07 13.69 11.33
CA PHE A 274 7.70 14.73 10.52
C PHE A 274 7.13 16.14 10.74
N LYS A 275 6.23 16.32 11.71
CA LYS A 275 5.63 17.61 12.05
C LYS A 275 6.68 18.69 12.32
N LYS A 276 7.74 18.35 13.07
CA LYS A 276 8.86 19.28 13.37
C LYS A 276 9.59 19.76 12.13
N VAL A 277 9.73 18.91 11.10
CA VAL A 277 10.34 19.30 9.83
C VAL A 277 9.43 20.28 9.11
N MET A 278 8.12 20.02 9.13
CA MET A 278 7.13 20.88 8.50
C MET A 278 6.92 22.21 9.22
N GLU A 279 7.27 22.32 10.50
CA GLU A 279 7.29 23.62 11.22
C GLU A 279 8.30 24.61 10.62
N LEU A 280 9.31 24.12 9.88
CA LEU A 280 10.32 24.95 9.22
C LEU A 280 9.94 25.35 7.78
N THR A 281 8.79 24.92 7.28
CA THR A 281 8.34 25.18 5.90
C THR A 281 7.08 26.05 5.90
N PRO A 282 6.77 26.78 4.81
CA PRO A 282 5.52 27.54 4.72
C PRO A 282 4.28 26.65 4.49
N ILE A 283 4.44 25.33 4.47
CA ILE A 283 3.38 24.39 4.09
C ILE A 283 2.46 24.12 5.28
N GLY A 284 1.15 24.19 5.03
CA GLY A 284 0.11 23.82 5.98
C GLY A 284 -0.09 22.32 6.07
N LEU A 285 -0.53 21.84 7.23
CA LEU A 285 -0.86 20.43 7.48
C LEU A 285 -2.36 20.30 7.72
N LEU A 286 -3.01 19.48 6.91
CA LEU A 286 -4.46 19.26 6.95
C LEU A 286 -4.76 17.78 7.20
N SER A 287 -5.57 17.48 8.21
CA SER A 287 -6.23 16.18 8.30
C SER A 287 -7.57 16.25 7.56
N ALA A 288 -7.82 15.28 6.68
CA ALA A 288 -9.08 15.16 5.95
C ALA A 288 -10.29 15.00 6.90
N TYR A 289 -10.09 14.38 8.07
CA TYR A 289 -11.16 14.05 9.01
C TYR A 289 -11.16 14.86 10.31
N GLU A 290 -10.02 15.44 10.67
CA GLU A 290 -9.85 16.13 11.96
C GLU A 290 -9.47 17.61 11.78
N GLY A 291 -9.46 18.09 10.53
CA GLY A 291 -9.24 19.49 10.19
C GLY A 291 -7.79 19.94 10.25
N VAL A 292 -7.59 21.25 10.40
CA VAL A 292 -6.26 21.87 10.36
C VAL A 292 -5.39 21.37 11.52
N VAL A 293 -4.16 20.98 11.19
CA VAL A 293 -3.09 20.61 12.14
C VAL A 293 -2.07 21.74 12.27
N LYS A 294 -1.75 22.40 11.15
CA LYS A 294 -0.88 23.57 11.06
C LYS A 294 -1.39 24.45 9.93
N GLU A 295 -1.62 25.74 10.19
CA GLU A 295 -1.96 26.70 9.13
C GLU A 295 -0.75 26.92 8.20
N PRO A 296 -0.97 27.09 6.88
CA PRO A 296 0.07 27.44 5.94
C PRO A 296 0.47 28.90 6.13
N GLU A 297 1.70 29.18 5.74
CA GLU A 297 2.18 30.54 5.54
C GLU A 297 2.09 30.89 4.05
N LYS A 298 2.23 32.18 3.74
CA LYS A 298 2.28 32.62 2.34
C LYS A 298 3.48 31.97 1.65
N ASN A 299 3.24 31.35 0.49
CA ASN A 299 4.30 30.77 -0.30
C ASN A 299 5.28 31.87 -0.78
N PRO A 300 6.57 31.78 -0.41
CA PRO A 300 7.55 32.82 -0.73
C PRO A 300 7.92 32.87 -2.22
N PHE A 301 7.58 31.83 -3.00
CA PHE A 301 7.92 31.73 -4.42
C PHE A 301 6.75 32.07 -5.35
N VAL A 302 5.66 32.66 -4.84
CA VAL A 302 4.53 33.12 -5.66
C VAL A 302 5.02 34.12 -6.70
N ASN A 303 4.66 33.86 -7.95
CA ASN A 303 4.88 34.78 -9.06
C ASN A 303 3.53 35.26 -9.60
N GLU A 304 3.21 36.55 -9.39
CA GLU A 304 1.97 37.18 -9.85
C GLU A 304 1.78 37.09 -11.38
N ARG A 305 2.88 37.07 -12.15
CA ARG A 305 2.83 36.88 -13.61
C ARG A 305 2.41 35.46 -13.95
N ALA A 306 2.96 34.45 -13.28
CA ALA A 306 2.58 33.05 -13.46
C ALA A 306 1.10 32.85 -13.13
N LYS A 307 0.67 33.40 -11.99
CA LYS A 307 -0.71 33.35 -11.51
C LYS A 307 -1.68 34.02 -12.47
N LYS A 308 -1.35 35.21 -12.97
CA LYS A 308 -2.15 35.90 -13.99
C LYS A 308 -2.32 35.05 -15.26
N VAL A 309 -1.24 34.50 -15.80
CA VAL A 309 -1.30 33.64 -16.99
C VAL A 309 -2.14 32.38 -16.73
N PHE A 310 -1.98 31.76 -15.57
CA PHE A 310 -2.79 30.61 -15.18
C PHE A 310 -4.29 30.95 -15.14
N MET A 311 -4.66 32.06 -14.49
CA MET A 311 -6.05 32.49 -14.34
C MET A 311 -6.69 32.86 -15.69
N GLU A 312 -5.98 33.61 -16.54
CA GLU A 312 -6.45 33.98 -17.89
C GLU A 312 -6.69 32.75 -18.79
N ASN A 313 -6.04 31.62 -18.49
CA ASN A 313 -6.08 30.41 -19.32
C ASN A 313 -6.66 29.20 -18.58
N LEU A 314 -7.41 29.43 -17.50
CA LEU A 314 -8.00 28.37 -16.67
C LEU A 314 -8.94 27.46 -17.48
N SER A 315 -9.58 28.00 -18.52
CA SER A 315 -10.44 27.25 -19.45
C SER A 315 -9.71 26.11 -20.16
N THR A 316 -8.40 26.24 -20.40
CA THR A 316 -7.56 25.19 -21.00
C THR A 316 -7.39 23.97 -20.08
N LEU A 317 -7.74 24.11 -18.80
CA LEU A 317 -7.72 23.07 -17.77
C LEU A 317 -9.13 22.55 -17.43
N ARG A 318 -10.16 22.88 -18.21
CA ARG A 318 -11.56 22.50 -17.93
C ARG A 318 -11.77 21.01 -17.67
N SER A 319 -11.00 20.15 -18.33
CA SER A 319 -11.09 18.69 -18.19
C SER A 319 -10.70 18.19 -16.79
N TYR A 320 -10.02 19.01 -15.98
CA TYR A 320 -9.64 18.70 -14.61
C TYR A 320 -10.59 19.29 -13.57
N ILE A 321 -11.51 20.19 -13.95
CA ILE A 321 -12.45 20.79 -13.02
C ILE A 321 -13.44 19.73 -12.55
N ARG A 322 -13.59 19.60 -11.23
CA ARG A 322 -14.46 18.62 -10.57
C ARG A 322 -15.42 19.24 -9.56
N GLY A 323 -15.31 20.53 -9.29
CA GLY A 323 -16.20 21.27 -8.40
C GLY A 323 -15.96 22.77 -8.43
N GLY A 324 -16.60 23.48 -7.50
CA GLY A 324 -16.56 24.93 -7.36
C GLY A 324 -17.87 25.63 -7.74
N ARG A 325 -18.09 26.81 -7.17
CA ARG A 325 -19.32 27.62 -7.33
C ARG A 325 -19.58 28.03 -8.79
N LYS A 326 -18.52 28.14 -9.60
CA LYS A 326 -18.57 28.60 -10.98
C LYS A 326 -18.27 27.49 -12.00
N MET A 327 -18.20 26.22 -11.60
CA MET A 327 -17.81 25.09 -12.47
C MET A 327 -18.55 25.06 -13.83
N HIS A 328 -19.82 25.47 -13.89
CA HIS A 328 -20.63 25.48 -15.12
C HIS A 328 -20.43 26.71 -16.02
N LYS A 329 -19.63 27.70 -15.60
CA LYS A 329 -19.45 28.97 -16.33
C LYS A 329 -18.26 29.00 -17.30
N ILE A 330 -17.35 28.02 -17.22
CA ILE A 330 -16.26 27.88 -18.17
C ILE A 330 -16.83 27.16 -19.41
N ILE A 331 -17.16 27.94 -20.45
CA ILE A 331 -17.58 27.46 -21.79
C ILE A 331 -16.37 27.40 -22.70
#